data_AF-A0A650LSI5-F1
#
_entry.id   AF-A0A650LSI5-F1
#
_cell.length_a   1.000
_cell.length_b   1.000
_cell.length_c   1.000
_cell.angle_alpha   90.00
_cell.angle_beta   90.00
_cell.angle_gamma   90.00
#
_symmetry.space_group_name_H-M   'P 1'
#
loop_
_entity.id
_entity.type
_entity.pdbx_description
1 polymer ?
#
loop_
_entity_poly.entity_id
_entity_poly.type
_entity_poly.pdbx_seq_one_letter_code
_entity_poly.pdbx_strand_id
1 'polypeptide(L)'
;MLATILSYTIGGILSPNYPEAARISSAALFCFAIIAIVFFSAELFTGNNFVMYIGILKKKVNIKSTLKILSYSFLGNFVGIIIFAYMFVKSGVNFEAIKSYIEPIAYSKLDLSVLELVLRGILCNFSVCLAVYSGIRIKSEVGKIIMMFFCVFTFALAGFEHSIANLAIFSIAYFSLGGLPILLALKNIMWVVIGNIIGGGFILGSLLIISSINEN
;
A
#
# COMPACT_ATOMS: atom_id res chain seq x y z
N MET A 1 3.02 8.33 1.50
CA MET A 1 2.85 9.57 0.71
C MET A 1 4.07 9.91 -0.13
N LEU A 2 5.26 10.11 0.44
CA LEU A 2 6.47 10.48 -0.33
C LEU A 2 6.75 9.55 -1.53
N ALA A 3 6.66 8.24 -1.33
CA ALA A 3 6.82 7.27 -2.42
C ALA A 3 5.74 7.41 -3.52
N THR A 4 4.50 7.75 -3.15
CA THR A 4 3.42 8.03 -4.11
C THR A 4 3.74 9.28 -4.92
N ILE A 5 4.19 10.36 -4.26
CA ILE A 5 4.59 11.60 -4.94
C ILE A 5 5.73 11.30 -5.93
N LEU A 6 6.79 10.62 -5.50
CA LEU A 6 7.93 10.27 -6.35
C LEU A 6 7.48 9.42 -7.56
N SER A 7 6.71 8.36 -7.29
CA SER A 7 6.17 7.44 -8.30
C SER A 7 5.29 8.16 -9.33
N TYR A 8 4.38 9.02 -8.88
CA TYR A 8 3.42 9.66 -9.79
C TYR A 8 4.02 10.90 -10.48
N THR A 9 5.05 11.52 -9.90
CA THR A 9 5.82 12.57 -10.57
C THR A 9 6.58 11.99 -11.76
N ILE A 10 7.33 10.89 -11.57
CA ILE A 10 8.03 10.25 -12.69
C ILE A 10 7.03 9.71 -13.74
N GLY A 11 5.91 9.16 -13.27
CA GLY A 11 4.84 8.69 -14.12
C GLY A 11 4.28 9.79 -15.00
N GLY A 12 3.94 10.95 -14.43
CA GLY A 12 3.41 12.08 -15.19
C GLY A 12 4.43 12.76 -16.12
N ILE A 13 5.72 12.73 -15.78
CA ILE A 13 6.79 13.22 -16.68
C ILE A 13 6.95 12.30 -17.90
N LEU A 14 6.92 10.98 -17.69
CA LEU A 14 7.20 10.02 -18.75
C LEU A 14 5.96 9.66 -19.57
N SER A 15 4.76 9.66 -19.00
CA SER A 15 3.55 9.13 -19.66
C SER A 15 3.21 9.74 -21.02
N PRO A 16 3.47 11.04 -21.31
CA PRO A 16 3.12 11.61 -22.60
C PRO A 16 3.92 11.02 -23.77
N ASN A 17 5.18 10.63 -23.54
CA ASN A 17 6.10 10.18 -24.59
C ASN A 17 6.51 8.71 -24.45
N TYR A 18 6.49 8.17 -23.23
CA TYR A 18 7.00 6.83 -22.87
C TYR A 18 6.09 6.15 -21.83
N PRO A 19 4.85 5.78 -22.17
CA PRO A 19 3.88 5.24 -21.22
C PRO A 19 4.31 3.91 -20.58
N GLU A 20 5.03 3.06 -21.29
CA GLU A 20 5.57 1.80 -20.75
C GLU A 20 6.65 2.06 -19.70
N ALA A 21 7.57 2.99 -20.02
CA ALA A 21 8.60 3.41 -19.08
C ALA A 21 7.98 4.10 -17.86
N ALA A 22 6.95 4.93 -18.05
CA ALA A 22 6.20 5.55 -16.96
C ALA A 22 5.66 4.49 -16.00
N ARG A 23 5.02 3.43 -16.50
CA ARG A 23 4.47 2.36 -15.67
C ARG A 23 5.55 1.61 -14.90
N ILE A 24 6.64 1.23 -15.55
CA ILE A 24 7.74 0.46 -14.93
C ILE A 24 8.47 1.32 -13.89
N SER A 25 8.86 2.54 -14.24
CA SER A 25 9.57 3.46 -13.34
C SER A 25 8.70 3.87 -12.15
N SER A 26 7.41 4.13 -12.36
CA SER A 26 6.49 4.46 -11.26
C SER A 26 6.39 3.30 -10.27
N ALA A 27 6.26 2.05 -10.76
CA ALA A 27 6.22 0.87 -9.90
C ALA A 27 7.55 0.66 -9.14
N ALA A 28 8.69 0.83 -9.80
CA ALA A 28 10.01 0.66 -9.19
C ALA A 28 10.29 1.72 -8.11
N LEU A 29 9.95 2.99 -8.36
CA LEU A 29 10.15 4.07 -7.38
C LEU A 29 9.17 3.98 -6.21
N PHE A 30 7.99 3.37 -6.41
CA PHE A 30 7.04 3.13 -5.32
C PHE A 30 7.60 2.17 -4.26
N CYS A 31 8.55 1.29 -4.60
CA CYS A 31 9.21 0.36 -3.68
C CYS A 31 9.87 1.06 -2.47
N PHE A 32 10.25 2.33 -2.61
CA PHE A 32 10.75 3.16 -1.52
C PHE A 32 9.79 3.18 -0.31
N ALA A 33 8.47 3.04 -0.53
CA ALA A 33 7.46 3.10 0.52
C ALA A 33 7.74 2.12 1.68
N ILE A 34 7.87 0.83 1.37
CA ILE A 34 8.02 -0.20 2.43
C ILE A 34 9.41 -0.16 3.04
N ILE A 35 10.44 0.15 2.23
CA ILE A 35 11.82 0.23 2.70
C ILE A 35 11.93 1.31 3.77
N ALA A 36 11.40 2.52 3.49
CA ALA A 36 11.40 3.61 4.45
C ALA A 36 10.62 3.24 5.72
N ILE A 37 9.44 2.63 5.59
CA ILE A 37 8.61 2.25 6.74
C ILE A 37 9.34 1.26 7.65
N VAL A 38 9.96 0.22 7.08
CA VAL A 38 10.66 -0.79 7.88
C VAL A 38 11.93 -0.23 8.50
N PHE A 39 12.73 0.54 7.76
CA PHE A 39 14.00 1.07 8.25
C PHE A 39 13.81 2.19 9.29
N PHE A 40 12.76 2.99 9.17
CA PHE A 40 12.41 4.01 10.16
C PHE A 40 11.50 3.49 11.28
N SER A 41 11.18 2.19 11.28
CA SER A 41 10.27 1.58 12.27
C SER A 41 8.94 2.33 12.40
N ALA A 42 8.39 2.78 11.27
CA ALA A 42 7.12 3.47 11.23
C ALA A 42 5.93 2.50 11.25
N GLU A 43 4.78 2.97 11.73
CA GLU A 43 3.56 2.16 11.80
C GLU A 43 2.79 2.16 10.48
N LEU A 44 2.53 0.98 9.94
CA LEU A 44 1.77 0.77 8.71
C LEU A 44 0.65 -0.24 8.93
N PHE A 45 -0.60 0.19 8.71
CA PHE A 45 -1.80 -0.66 8.87
C PHE A 45 -1.67 -2.00 8.15
N THR A 46 -1.26 -1.98 6.88
CA THR A 46 -1.18 -3.18 6.04
C THR A 46 -0.12 -4.17 6.53
N GLY A 47 1.02 -3.68 7.03
CA GLY A 47 2.04 -4.52 7.68
C GLY A 47 1.57 -5.10 9.02
N ASN A 48 0.84 -4.29 9.79
CA ASN A 48 0.30 -4.69 11.09
C ASN A 48 -0.72 -5.84 10.99
N ASN A 49 -1.41 -5.99 9.86
CA ASN A 49 -2.29 -7.14 9.62
C ASN A 49 -1.56 -8.48 9.86
N PHE A 50 -0.33 -8.61 9.36
CA PHE A 50 0.48 -9.82 9.54
C PHE A 50 1.02 -9.94 10.97
N VAL A 51 1.66 -8.89 11.48
CA VAL A 51 2.31 -8.90 12.81
C VAL A 51 1.30 -9.22 13.91
N MET A 52 0.15 -8.57 13.89
CA MET A 52 -0.88 -8.77 14.90
C MET A 52 -1.58 -10.13 14.77
N TYR A 53 -1.77 -10.63 13.54
CA TYR A 53 -2.35 -11.96 13.32
C TYR A 53 -1.44 -13.08 13.82
N ILE A 54 -0.14 -13.03 13.51
CA ILE A 54 0.84 -13.97 14.09
C ILE A 54 0.87 -13.87 15.62
N GLY A 55 0.78 -12.65 16.17
CA GLY A 55 0.69 -12.43 17.60
C GLY A 55 -0.51 -13.11 18.25
N ILE A 56 -1.68 -13.10 17.60
CA ILE A 56 -2.89 -13.82 18.05
C ILE A 56 -2.62 -15.33 18.04
N LEU A 57 -2.13 -15.87 16.92
CA LEU A 57 -1.91 -17.32 16.78
C LEU A 57 -0.85 -17.85 17.77
N LYS A 58 0.16 -17.04 18.09
CA LYS A 58 1.17 -17.33 19.12
C LYS A 58 0.71 -16.98 20.55
N LYS A 59 -0.56 -16.59 20.75
CA LYS A 59 -1.14 -16.19 22.04
C LYS A 59 -0.36 -15.09 22.77
N LYS A 60 0.31 -14.20 22.02
CA LYS A 60 1.07 -13.05 22.54
C LYS A 60 0.24 -11.78 22.64
N VAL A 61 -0.80 -11.65 21.82
CA VAL A 61 -1.77 -10.56 21.88
C VAL A 61 -3.19 -11.10 21.74
N ASN A 62 -4.19 -10.34 22.17
CA ASN A 62 -5.59 -10.69 22.01
C ASN A 62 -6.25 -9.85 20.89
N ILE A 63 -7.45 -10.27 20.47
CA ILE A 63 -8.21 -9.63 19.39
C ILE A 63 -8.49 -8.15 19.69
N LYS A 64 -8.78 -7.80 20.94
CA LYS A 64 -9.05 -6.40 21.34
C LYS A 64 -7.83 -5.50 21.10
N SER A 65 -6.64 -5.95 21.49
CA SER A 65 -5.39 -5.24 21.23
C SER A 65 -5.08 -5.15 19.74
N THR A 66 -5.35 -6.22 18.99
CA THR A 66 -5.22 -6.23 17.53
C THR A 66 -6.10 -5.19 16.87
N LEU A 67 -7.40 -5.19 17.17
CA LEU A 67 -8.33 -4.18 16.61
C LEU A 67 -7.89 -2.77 16.97
N LYS A 68 -7.43 -2.55 18.21
CA LYS A 68 -6.89 -1.24 18.63
C LYS A 68 -5.72 -0.80 17.73
N ILE A 69 -4.69 -1.63 17.58
CA ILE A 69 -3.51 -1.29 16.77
C ILE A 69 -3.88 -1.06 15.30
N LEU A 70 -4.73 -1.92 14.73
CA LEU A 70 -5.18 -1.76 13.36
C LEU A 70 -5.97 -0.46 13.17
N SER A 71 -6.86 -0.09 14.09
CA SER A 71 -7.60 1.17 14.02
C SER A 71 -6.70 2.40 14.15
N TYR A 72 -5.78 2.43 15.12
CA TYR A 72 -4.88 3.58 15.32
C TYR A 72 -3.90 3.74 14.16
N SER A 73 -3.31 2.64 13.67
CA SER A 73 -2.38 2.69 12.53
C SER A 73 -3.09 3.12 11.24
N PHE A 74 -4.31 2.62 10.98
CA PHE A 74 -5.10 3.07 9.82
C PHE A 74 -5.43 4.56 9.92
N LEU A 75 -5.90 5.03 11.08
CA LEU A 75 -6.24 6.43 11.29
C LEU A 75 -5.00 7.34 11.16
N GLY A 76 -3.87 6.95 11.75
CA GLY A 76 -2.62 7.70 11.62
C GLY A 76 -2.13 7.76 10.16
N ASN A 77 -2.20 6.64 9.44
CA ASN A 77 -1.87 6.60 8.01
C ASN A 77 -2.81 7.51 7.19
N PHE A 78 -4.12 7.46 7.46
CA PHE A 78 -5.13 8.30 6.81
C PHE A 78 -4.87 9.80 7.02
N VAL A 79 -4.71 10.22 8.29
CA VAL A 79 -4.46 11.63 8.64
C VAL A 79 -3.18 12.13 8.01
N GLY A 80 -2.08 11.37 8.12
CA GLY A 80 -0.80 11.74 7.51
C GLY A 80 -0.88 11.88 5.99
N ILE A 81 -1.64 11.00 5.32
CA ILE A 81 -1.87 11.07 3.88
C ILE A 81 -2.62 12.34 3.50
N ILE A 82 -3.72 12.67 4.18
CA ILE A 82 -4.55 13.83 3.83
C ILE A 82 -3.75 15.13 3.99
N ILE A 83 -3.00 15.29 5.10
CA ILE A 83 -2.17 16.47 5.36
C ILE A 83 -1.13 16.65 4.26
N PHE A 84 -0.36 15.61 3.95
CA PHE A 84 0.70 15.73 2.94
C PHE A 84 0.13 15.87 1.52
N ALA A 85 -1.00 15.23 1.18
CA ALA A 85 -1.64 15.39 -0.12
C ALA A 85 -2.07 16.85 -0.33
N TYR A 86 -2.69 17.45 0.69
CA TYR A 86 -3.09 18.85 0.66
C TYR A 86 -1.90 19.78 0.48
N MET A 87 -0.85 19.62 1.29
CA MET A 87 0.38 20.42 1.19
C MET A 87 1.03 20.27 -0.19
N PHE A 88 1.11 19.04 -0.69
CA PHE A 88 1.69 18.75 -1.98
C PHE A 88 0.95 19.47 -3.11
N VAL A 89 -0.38 19.31 -3.18
CA VAL A 89 -1.19 19.94 -4.22
C VAL A 89 -1.18 21.47 -4.10
N LYS A 90 -1.29 22.00 -2.87
CA LYS A 90 -1.26 23.46 -2.65
C LYS A 90 0.09 24.10 -2.91
N SER A 91 1.19 23.35 -2.87
CA SER A 91 2.51 23.86 -3.24
C SER A 91 2.62 24.19 -4.73
N GLY A 92 1.75 23.63 -5.58
CA GLY A 92 1.77 23.82 -7.04
C GLY A 92 2.91 23.08 -7.78
N VAL A 93 3.78 22.37 -7.06
CA VAL A 93 4.94 21.68 -7.65
C VAL A 93 4.46 20.52 -8.54
N ASN A 94 4.91 20.50 -9.80
CA ASN A 94 4.56 19.48 -10.81
C ASN A 94 3.04 19.26 -10.99
N PHE A 95 2.23 20.31 -10.74
CA PHE A 95 0.78 20.19 -10.67
C PHE A 95 0.15 19.65 -11.96
N GLU A 96 0.48 20.20 -13.14
CA GLU A 96 -0.11 19.76 -14.40
C GLU A 96 0.25 18.33 -14.77
N ALA A 97 1.53 17.97 -14.67
CA ALA A 97 2.00 16.63 -15.00
C ALA A 97 1.32 15.56 -14.12
N ILE A 98 1.16 15.83 -12.83
CA ILE A 98 0.55 14.88 -11.90
C ILE A 98 -0.96 14.85 -12.04
N LYS A 99 -1.61 16.00 -12.27
CA LYS A 99 -3.06 16.05 -12.48
C LYS A 99 -3.48 15.17 -13.65
N SER A 100 -2.84 15.33 -14.80
CA SER A 100 -3.14 14.55 -16.01
C SER A 100 -2.83 13.06 -15.85
N TYR A 101 -1.80 12.72 -15.06
CA TYR A 101 -1.42 11.33 -14.82
C TYR A 101 -2.33 10.61 -13.81
N ILE A 102 -2.71 11.31 -12.73
CA ILE A 102 -3.43 10.69 -11.61
C ILE A 102 -4.92 10.50 -11.90
N GLU A 103 -5.52 11.36 -12.72
CA GLU A 103 -6.94 11.30 -13.05
C GLU A 103 -7.38 9.94 -13.61
N PRO A 104 -6.82 9.42 -14.72
CA PRO A 104 -7.22 8.12 -15.26
C PRO A 104 -6.92 6.96 -14.29
N ILE A 105 -5.88 7.09 -13.47
CA ILE A 105 -5.53 6.07 -12.47
C ILE A 105 -6.54 6.05 -11.32
N ALA A 106 -6.97 7.22 -10.84
CA ALA A 106 -7.97 7.32 -9.79
C ALA A 106 -9.31 6.76 -10.26
N TYR A 107 -9.79 7.19 -11.44
CA TYR A 107 -11.09 6.73 -11.97
C TYR A 107 -11.11 5.22 -12.29
N SER A 108 -10.03 4.68 -12.88
CA SER A 108 -9.96 3.23 -13.13
C SER A 108 -10.04 2.38 -11.86
N LYS A 109 -9.62 2.91 -10.70
CA LYS A 109 -9.78 2.26 -9.39
C LYS A 109 -11.17 2.37 -8.80
N LEU A 110 -11.92 3.43 -9.13
CA LEU A 110 -13.30 3.62 -8.68
C LEU A 110 -14.28 2.68 -9.40
N ASP A 111 -13.96 2.36 -10.66
CA ASP A 111 -14.76 1.52 -11.55
C ASP A 111 -14.64 0.01 -11.28
N LEU A 112 -13.67 -0.40 -10.46
CA LEU A 112 -13.49 -1.81 -10.10
C LEU A 112 -14.73 -2.39 -9.39
N SER A 113 -15.04 -3.63 -9.77
CA SER A 113 -16.07 -4.43 -9.10
C SER A 113 -15.62 -4.84 -7.68
N VAL A 114 -16.57 -5.18 -6.81
CA VAL A 114 -16.27 -5.63 -5.44
C VAL A 114 -15.35 -6.84 -5.43
N LEU A 115 -15.59 -7.81 -6.31
CA LEU A 115 -14.76 -9.02 -6.41
C LEU A 115 -13.32 -8.67 -6.78
N GLU A 116 -13.12 -7.79 -7.76
CA GLU A 116 -11.77 -7.34 -8.14
C GLU A 116 -11.08 -6.62 -7.00
N LEU A 117 -11.76 -5.73 -6.29
CA LEU A 117 -11.20 -4.99 -5.14
C LEU A 117 -10.71 -5.94 -4.05
N VAL A 118 -11.51 -6.96 -3.71
CA VAL A 118 -11.16 -7.94 -2.69
C VAL A 118 -9.99 -8.82 -3.15
N LEU A 119 -10.05 -9.40 -4.35
CA LEU A 119 -9.00 -10.29 -4.85
C LEU A 119 -7.66 -9.57 -5.05
N ARG A 120 -7.69 -8.38 -5.66
CA ARG A 120 -6.49 -7.55 -5.82
C ARG A 120 -5.97 -7.07 -4.45
N GLY A 121 -6.85 -6.83 -3.49
CA GLY A 121 -6.48 -6.52 -2.10
C GLY A 121 -5.77 -7.69 -1.39
N ILE A 122 -6.26 -8.92 -1.59
CA ILE A 122 -5.64 -10.14 -1.05
C ILE A 122 -4.22 -10.30 -1.59
N LEU A 123 -4.08 -10.28 -2.92
CA LEU A 123 -2.79 -10.44 -3.58
C LEU A 123 -1.80 -9.35 -3.17
N CYS A 124 -2.28 -8.09 -3.08
CA CYS A 124 -1.46 -6.97 -2.63
C CYS A 124 -0.86 -7.22 -1.25
N ASN A 125 -1.70 -7.49 -0.26
CA ASN A 125 -1.21 -7.53 1.11
C ASN A 125 -0.48 -8.83 1.46
N PHE A 126 -0.70 -9.90 0.68
CA PHE A 126 0.19 -11.05 0.71
C PHE A 126 1.64 -10.61 0.38
N SER A 127 1.84 -9.89 -0.73
CA SER A 127 3.15 -9.38 -1.13
C SER A 127 3.73 -8.37 -0.13
N VAL A 128 2.93 -7.43 0.37
CA VAL A 128 3.39 -6.42 1.36
C VAL A 128 3.81 -7.08 2.67
N CYS A 129 3.01 -8.02 3.19
CA CYS A 129 3.37 -8.70 4.43
C CYS A 129 4.55 -9.66 4.24
N LEU A 130 4.74 -10.22 3.05
CA LEU A 130 5.95 -10.96 2.72
C LEU A 130 7.20 -10.06 2.76
N ALA A 131 7.09 -8.82 2.25
CA ALA A 131 8.14 -7.81 2.37
C ALA A 131 8.46 -7.50 3.85
N VAL A 132 7.44 -7.26 4.68
CA VAL A 132 7.61 -7.05 6.12
C VAL A 132 8.28 -8.26 6.79
N TYR A 133 7.81 -9.48 6.49
CA TYR A 133 8.40 -10.70 7.02
C TYR A 133 9.88 -10.87 6.62
N SER A 134 10.23 -10.56 5.37
CA SER A 134 11.63 -10.56 4.92
C SER A 134 12.49 -9.56 5.72
N GLY A 135 11.94 -8.41 6.09
CA GLY A 135 12.59 -7.42 6.94
C GLY A 135 12.90 -7.94 8.34
N ILE A 136 12.06 -8.83 8.85
CA ILE A 136 12.25 -9.51 10.15
C ILE A 136 13.25 -10.66 10.03
N ARG A 137 13.17 -11.46 8.95
CA ARG A 137 13.88 -12.74 8.86
C ARG A 137 15.30 -12.63 8.30
N ILE A 138 15.57 -11.67 7.42
CA ILE A 138 16.86 -11.50 6.75
C ILE A 138 17.78 -10.64 7.63
N LYS A 139 19.04 -11.06 7.81
CA LYS A 139 20.02 -10.31 8.62
C LYS A 139 20.75 -9.20 7.85
N SER A 140 20.98 -9.39 6.55
CA SER A 140 21.65 -8.40 5.70
C SER A 140 20.70 -7.28 5.30
N GLU A 141 21.06 -6.02 5.55
CA GLU A 141 20.26 -4.85 5.16
C GLU A 141 20.05 -4.78 3.63
N VAL A 142 21.09 -5.10 2.85
CA VAL A 142 20.99 -5.17 1.38
C VAL A 142 20.02 -6.27 0.97
N GLY A 143 20.07 -7.44 1.62
CA GLY A 143 19.13 -8.54 1.37
C GLY A 143 17.67 -8.16 1.67
N LYS A 144 17.43 -7.42 2.76
CA LYS A 144 16.09 -6.89 3.08
C LYS A 144 15.60 -5.95 1.99
N ILE A 145 16.43 -5.00 1.57
CA ILE A 145 16.09 -4.00 0.54
C ILE A 145 15.70 -4.69 -0.77
N ILE A 146 16.49 -5.67 -1.23
CA ILE A 146 16.23 -6.40 -2.48
C ILE A 146 14.91 -7.16 -2.41
N MET A 147 14.66 -7.90 -1.32
CA MET A 147 13.42 -8.67 -1.17
C MET A 147 12.20 -7.76 -1.06
N MET A 148 12.29 -6.68 -0.29
CA MET A 148 11.24 -5.67 -0.19
C MET A 148 10.95 -5.02 -1.54
N PHE A 149 12.00 -4.69 -2.31
CA PHE A 149 11.85 -4.14 -3.64
C PHE A 149 11.04 -5.08 -4.53
N PHE A 150 11.42 -6.36 -4.65
CA PHE A 150 10.69 -7.28 -5.52
C PHE A 150 9.25 -7.52 -5.06
N CYS A 151 9.02 -7.66 -3.76
CA CYS A 151 7.67 -7.84 -3.22
C CYS A 151 6.75 -6.65 -3.55
N VAL A 152 7.25 -5.41 -3.40
CA VAL A 152 6.46 -4.21 -3.72
C VAL A 152 6.32 -4.01 -5.22
N PHE A 153 7.40 -4.23 -5.96
CA PHE A 153 7.42 -4.07 -7.41
C PHE A 153 6.39 -4.99 -8.08
N THR A 154 6.27 -6.24 -7.63
CA THR A 154 5.27 -7.19 -8.13
C THR A 154 3.86 -6.61 -8.03
N PHE A 155 3.42 -6.15 -6.85
CA PHE A 155 2.04 -5.69 -6.70
C PHE A 155 1.80 -4.35 -7.40
N ALA A 156 2.79 -3.46 -7.39
CA ALA A 156 2.68 -2.15 -8.00
C ALA A 156 2.58 -2.27 -9.53
N LEU A 157 3.40 -3.12 -10.14
CA LEU A 157 3.39 -3.34 -11.59
C LEU A 157 2.18 -4.16 -12.06
N ALA A 158 1.79 -5.17 -11.29
CA ALA A 158 0.65 -6.04 -11.59
C ALA A 158 -0.71 -5.35 -11.42
N GLY A 159 -0.76 -4.18 -10.76
CA GLY A 159 -2.00 -3.43 -10.55
C GLY A 159 -2.88 -4.01 -9.44
N PHE A 160 -2.26 -4.53 -8.37
CA PHE A 160 -2.98 -4.93 -7.16
C PHE A 160 -3.42 -3.70 -6.35
N GLU A 161 -4.33 -3.90 -5.39
CA GLU A 161 -4.96 -2.81 -4.67
C GLU A 161 -4.45 -2.73 -3.21
N HIS A 162 -3.85 -1.59 -2.85
CA HIS A 162 -3.33 -1.34 -1.51
C HIS A 162 -4.12 -0.22 -0.85
N SER A 163 -4.80 -0.51 0.26
CA SER A 163 -5.70 0.45 0.93
C SER A 163 -5.03 1.78 1.24
N ILE A 164 -3.84 1.77 1.84
CA ILE A 164 -3.11 2.99 2.20
C ILE A 164 -2.54 3.71 0.96
N ALA A 165 -2.26 3.00 -0.15
CA ALA A 165 -1.79 3.64 -1.37
C ALA A 165 -2.96 4.29 -2.12
N ASN A 166 -4.11 3.61 -2.16
CA ASN A 166 -5.35 4.15 -2.72
C ASN A 166 -5.80 5.40 -1.97
N LEU A 167 -5.68 5.43 -0.63
CA LEU A 167 -5.90 6.66 0.14
C LEU A 167 -5.03 7.80 -0.37
N ALA A 168 -3.74 7.57 -0.62
CA ALA A 168 -2.84 8.59 -1.14
C ALA A 168 -3.24 9.04 -2.56
N ILE A 169 -3.57 8.10 -3.44
CA ILE A 169 -4.00 8.38 -4.82
C ILE A 169 -5.28 9.20 -4.83
N PHE A 170 -6.30 8.76 -4.10
CA PHE A 170 -7.58 9.46 -4.02
C PHE A 170 -7.44 10.83 -3.35
N SER A 171 -6.56 10.98 -2.36
CA SER A 171 -6.34 12.29 -1.72
C SER A 171 -5.67 13.28 -2.67
N ILE A 172 -4.63 12.87 -3.40
CA ILE A 172 -3.99 13.73 -4.41
C ILE A 172 -5.00 14.07 -5.51
N ALA A 173 -5.73 13.08 -6.04
CA ALA A 173 -6.74 13.28 -7.07
C ALA A 173 -7.86 14.22 -6.62
N TYR A 174 -8.40 14.02 -5.41
CA TYR A 174 -9.44 14.88 -4.86
C TYR A 174 -8.99 16.35 -4.80
N PHE A 175 -7.80 16.61 -4.25
CA PHE A 175 -7.30 17.99 -4.15
C PHE A 175 -6.89 18.57 -5.50
N SER A 176 -6.34 17.77 -6.43
CA SER A 176 -5.85 18.27 -7.73
C SER A 176 -6.95 18.48 -8.76
N LEU A 177 -8.02 17.68 -8.69
CA LEU A 177 -9.17 17.76 -9.61
C LEU A 177 -10.29 18.66 -9.08
N GLY A 178 -10.20 19.10 -7.82
CA GLY A 178 -11.27 19.86 -7.17
C GLY A 178 -12.44 19.01 -6.67
N GLY A 179 -12.27 17.69 -6.65
CA GLY A 179 -13.25 16.73 -6.18
C GLY A 179 -13.00 15.32 -6.71
N LEU A 180 -13.63 14.33 -6.08
CA LEU A 180 -13.66 12.93 -6.52
C LEU A 180 -14.97 12.31 -6.00
N PRO A 181 -15.57 11.31 -6.68
CA PRO A 181 -16.75 10.60 -6.16
C PRO A 181 -16.47 9.90 -4.82
N ILE A 182 -16.73 10.59 -3.69
CA ILE A 182 -16.34 10.15 -2.34
C ILE A 182 -16.95 8.79 -1.98
N LEU A 183 -18.21 8.53 -2.35
CA LEU A 183 -18.87 7.25 -2.08
C LEU A 183 -18.18 6.07 -2.79
N LEU A 184 -17.71 6.28 -4.02
CA LEU A 184 -16.97 5.25 -4.76
C LEU A 184 -15.57 5.07 -4.18
N ALA A 185 -14.93 6.14 -3.72
CA ALA A 185 -13.63 6.07 -3.05
C ALA A 185 -13.75 5.29 -1.74
N LEU A 186 -14.78 5.56 -0.93
CA LEU A 186 -15.06 4.82 0.31
C LEU A 186 -15.38 3.34 0.02
N LYS A 187 -16.18 3.05 -1.04
CA LYS A 187 -16.41 1.67 -1.53
C LYS A 187 -15.08 0.97 -1.82
N ASN A 188 -14.20 1.60 -2.60
CA ASN A 188 -12.89 1.06 -2.93
C ASN A 188 -12.08 0.77 -1.66
N ILE A 189 -11.88 1.77 -0.80
CA ILE A 189 -11.06 1.62 0.41
C ILE A 189 -11.59 0.50 1.31
N MET A 190 -12.91 0.44 1.54
CA MET A 190 -13.52 -0.58 2.40
C MET A 190 -13.22 -2.00 1.91
N TRP A 191 -13.48 -2.29 0.63
CA TRP A 191 -13.29 -3.64 0.08
C TRP A 191 -11.81 -4.01 -0.06
N VAL A 192 -10.94 -3.04 -0.36
CA VAL A 192 -9.49 -3.25 -0.41
C VAL A 192 -8.93 -3.49 0.99
N VAL A 193 -9.44 -2.81 2.03
CA VAL A 193 -9.07 -3.09 3.44
C VAL A 193 -9.41 -4.53 3.80
N ILE A 194 -10.62 -5.00 3.46
CA ILE A 194 -11.03 -6.39 3.69
C ILE A 194 -10.07 -7.35 2.99
N GLY A 195 -9.80 -7.12 1.70
CA GLY A 195 -8.85 -7.94 0.95
C GLY A 195 -7.45 -7.93 1.59
N ASN A 196 -6.96 -6.76 2.00
CA ASN A 196 -5.65 -6.64 2.62
C ASN A 196 -5.56 -7.41 3.96
N ILE A 197 -6.58 -7.34 4.82
CA ILE A 197 -6.63 -8.10 6.08
C ILE A 197 -6.56 -9.61 5.80
N ILE A 198 -7.35 -10.09 4.82
CA ILE A 198 -7.37 -11.51 4.43
C ILE A 198 -6.01 -11.95 3.89
N GLY A 199 -5.43 -11.23 2.93
CA GLY A 199 -4.20 -11.64 2.27
C GLY A 199 -2.97 -11.64 3.18
N GLY A 200 -2.76 -10.55 3.92
CA GLY A 200 -1.58 -10.39 4.76
C GLY A 200 -1.71 -11.03 6.14
N GLY A 201 -2.86 -10.85 6.79
CA GLY A 201 -3.15 -11.45 8.09
C GLY A 201 -3.42 -12.94 7.95
N PHE A 202 -4.59 -13.28 7.41
CA PHE A 202 -5.08 -14.65 7.42
C PHE A 202 -4.26 -15.60 6.54
N ILE A 203 -4.08 -15.32 5.25
CA ILE A 203 -3.46 -16.26 4.31
C ILE A 203 -1.97 -16.43 4.61
N LEU A 204 -1.17 -15.36 4.50
CA LEU A 204 0.27 -15.45 4.72
C LEU A 204 0.59 -15.91 6.16
N GLY A 205 -0.09 -15.34 7.15
CA GLY A 205 0.14 -15.67 8.55
C GLY A 205 -0.15 -17.14 8.87
N SER A 206 -1.23 -17.71 8.35
CA SER A 206 -1.57 -19.12 8.57
C SER A 206 -0.60 -20.06 7.87
N LEU A 207 -0.23 -19.76 6.61
CA LEU A 207 0.75 -20.56 5.85
C LEU A 207 2.10 -20.65 6.55
N LEU A 208 2.60 -19.54 7.08
CA LEU A 208 3.89 -19.51 7.78
C LEU A 208 3.86 -20.31 9.09
N ILE A 209 2.74 -20.29 9.82
CA ILE A 209 2.63 -21.11 11.03
C ILE A 209 2.58 -22.58 10.69
N ILE A 210 1.78 -22.98 9.69
CA ILE A 210 1.69 -24.38 9.25
C ILE A 210 3.09 -24.89 8.84
N SER A 211 3.85 -24.11 8.07
CA SER A 211 5.21 -24.52 7.69
C SER A 211 6.18 -24.64 8.87
N SER A 212 5.97 -23.86 9.94
CA SER A 212 6.84 -23.89 11.13
C SER A 212 6.54 -25.01 12.13
N ILE A 213 5.41 -25.71 11.98
CA ILE A 213 5.04 -26.83 12.87
C ILE A 213 6.01 -28.01 12.73
N ASN A 214 6.68 -28.15 11.59
CA ASN A 214 7.65 -29.23 11.35
C ASN A 214 9.07 -28.91 11.82
N GLU A 215 9.32 -27.71 12.38
CA GLU A 215 10.65 -27.28 12.86
C GLU A 215 10.76 -27.23 14.41
N ASN A 216 9.70 -27.61 15.13
CA ASN A 216 9.69 -27.75 16.61
C ASN A 216 9.48 -29.20 17.03
#